data_AF-N8NWZ8-F1
#
_entry.id   AF-N8NWZ8-F1
#
_cell.length_a   1.000
_cell.length_b   1.000
_cell.length_c   1.000
_cell.angle_alpha   90.00
_cell.angle_beta   90.00
_cell.angle_gamma   90.00
#
_symmetry.space_group_name_H-M   'P 1'
#
loop_
_entity.id
_entity.type
_entity.pdbx_description
1 polymer ?
#
loop_
_entity_poly.entity_id
_entity_poly.type
_entity_poly.pdbx_seq_one_letter_code
_entity_poly.pdbx_strand_id
1 'polypeptide(L)'
;MPQNNPKFILEQIYNFIVEKPTIDSQSQFMQLKTFLSALHESDKSTFEAVKPYNYKGVFNGKQQTILAHAAPSFLQKNEFLHWMSNQLEQ
;
A
#
# COMPACT_ATOMS: atom_id res chain seq x y z
N MET A 1 -25.36 3.50 -5.89
CA MET A 1 -24.02 3.73 -6.44
C MET A 1 -23.03 3.25 -5.40
N PRO A 2 -22.01 2.43 -5.73
CA PRO A 2 -21.06 2.00 -4.73
C PRO A 2 -20.33 3.26 -4.25
N GLN A 3 -20.43 3.53 -2.95
CA GLN A 3 -19.63 4.57 -2.33
C GLN A 3 -18.18 4.13 -2.50
N ASN A 4 -17.38 4.90 -3.25
CA ASN A 4 -15.93 4.77 -3.29
C ASN A 4 -15.37 5.08 -1.90
N ASN A 5 -15.51 4.13 -0.97
CA ASN A 5 -14.97 4.25 0.37
C ASN A 5 -13.49 3.85 0.28
N PRO A 6 -12.54 4.77 0.52
CA PRO A 6 -11.11 4.47 0.42
C PRO A 6 -10.70 3.26 1.27
N LYS A 7 -11.35 3.05 2.42
CA LYS A 7 -11.12 1.87 3.27
C LYS A 7 -11.46 0.56 2.58
N PHE A 8 -12.53 0.54 1.79
CA PHE A 8 -12.94 -0.64 1.05
C PHE A 8 -11.94 -0.99 -0.06
N ILE A 9 -11.45 0.02 -0.79
CA ILE A 9 -10.43 -0.18 -1.83
C ILE A 9 -9.13 -0.72 -1.22
N LEU A 10 -8.68 -0.14 -0.10
CA LEU A 10 -7.51 -0.62 0.63
C LEU A 10 -7.65 -2.09 1.06
N GLU A 11 -8.81 -2.46 1.59
CA GLU A 11 -9.09 -3.84 2.00
C GLU A 11 -9.14 -4.80 0.80
N GLN A 12 -9.77 -4.41 -0.32
CA GLN A 12 -9.81 -5.24 -1.52
C GLN A 12 -8.41 -5.51 -2.08
N ILE A 13 -7.58 -4.46 -2.18
CA ILE A 13 -6.18 -4.61 -2.62
C ILE A 13 -5.43 -5.51 -1.64
N TYR A 14 -5.58 -5.30 -0.32
CA TYR A 14 -4.93 -6.15 0.66
C TYR A 14 -5.30 -7.62 0.49
N ASN A 15 -6.60 -7.92 0.41
CA ASN A 15 -7.11 -9.28 0.22
C ASN A 15 -6.56 -9.91 -1.07
N PHE A 16 -6.46 -9.15 -2.16
CA PHE A 16 -5.84 -9.62 -3.40
C PHE A 16 -4.33 -9.89 -3.27
N ILE A 17 -3.61 -9.07 -2.50
CA ILE A 17 -2.16 -9.22 -2.32
C ILE A 17 -1.84 -10.42 -1.41
N VAL A 18 -2.62 -10.67 -0.36
CA VAL A 18 -2.37 -11.82 0.54
C VAL A 18 -2.65 -13.18 -0.13
N GLU A 19 -3.43 -13.20 -1.21
CA GLU A 19 -3.63 -14.39 -2.04
C GLU A 19 -2.41 -14.71 -2.92
N LYS A 20 -1.46 -13.79 -3.07
CA LYS A 20 -0.25 -14.04 -3.87
C LYS A 20 0.62 -15.10 -3.17
N PRO A 21 1.10 -16.11 -3.90
CA PRO A 21 2.06 -17.06 -3.35
C PRO A 21 3.27 -16.34 -2.77
N THR A 22 3.77 -16.81 -1.63
CA THR A 22 5.03 -16.35 -1.00
C THR A 22 5.05 -14.93 -0.44
N ILE A 23 3.94 -14.17 -0.46
CA ILE A 23 3.90 -12.80 0.07
C ILE A 23 4.26 -12.74 1.56
N ASP A 24 3.90 -13.77 2.34
CA ASP A 24 4.23 -13.97 3.75
C ASP A 24 5.74 -14.16 3.99
N SER A 25 6.43 -14.80 3.06
CA SER A 25 7.88 -15.05 3.12
C SER A 25 8.74 -13.87 2.63
N GLN A 26 8.12 -12.85 2.03
CA GLN A 26 8.82 -11.67 1.55
C GLN A 26 9.19 -10.72 2.69
N SER A 27 10.25 -9.93 2.50
CA SER A 27 10.58 -8.86 3.43
C SER A 27 9.46 -7.81 3.49
N GLN A 28 9.35 -7.10 4.61
CA GLN A 28 8.34 -6.04 4.77
C GLN A 28 8.45 -4.97 3.67
N PHE A 29 9.66 -4.64 3.22
CA PHE A 29 9.86 -3.76 2.07
C PHE A 29 9.19 -4.29 0.80
N MET A 30 9.34 -5.58 0.51
CA MET A 30 8.76 -6.20 -0.69
C MET A 30 7.24 -6.35 -0.60
N GLN A 31 6.72 -6.65 0.60
CA GLN A 31 5.28 -6.67 0.87
C GLN A 31 4.66 -5.28 0.62
N LEU A 32 5.25 -4.25 1.24
CA LEU A 32 4.82 -2.85 1.07
C LEU A 32 4.95 -2.38 -0.38
N LYS A 33 6.07 -2.70 -1.05
CA LYS A 33 6.27 -2.41 -2.48
C LYS A 33 5.14 -2.99 -3.32
N THR A 34 4.78 -4.26 -3.08
CA THR A 34 3.75 -4.95 -3.85
C THR A 34 2.37 -4.34 -3.62
N PHE A 35 2.04 -4.05 -2.36
CA PHE A 35 0.78 -3.40 -2.00
C PHE A 35 0.66 -1.98 -2.57
N LEU A 36 1.67 -1.14 -2.34
CA LEU A 36 1.65 0.25 -2.79
C LEU A 36 1.72 0.38 -4.31
N SER A 37 2.41 -0.54 -4.99
CA SER A 37 2.36 -0.60 -6.46
C SER A 37 0.98 -0.95 -7.00
N ALA A 38 0.16 -1.71 -6.25
CA ALA A 38 -1.21 -2.04 -6.64
C ALA A 38 -2.21 -0.92 -6.28
N LEU A 39 -1.93 -0.16 -5.23
CA LEU A 39 -2.69 1.03 -4.83
C LEU A 39 -2.42 2.23 -5.73
N HIS A 40 -1.27 2.25 -6.40
CA HIS A 40 -0.90 3.33 -7.29
C HIS A 40 -1.87 3.49 -8.46
N GLU A 41 -2.44 4.69 -8.61
CA GLU A 41 -3.52 4.97 -9.57
C GLU A 41 -3.04 5.43 -10.96
N SER A 42 -1.75 5.66 -11.15
CA SER A 42 -1.17 6.09 -12.43
C SER A 42 -0.46 4.94 -13.15
N ASP A 43 0.27 5.29 -14.22
CA ASP A 43 1.08 4.32 -14.96
C ASP A 43 2.10 3.64 -14.02
N LYS A 44 2.18 2.31 -14.11
CA LYS A 44 3.05 1.48 -13.27
C LYS A 44 4.53 1.90 -13.34
N SER A 45 4.98 2.48 -14.44
CA SER A 45 6.35 2.99 -14.59
C SER A 45 6.65 4.21 -13.73
N THR A 46 5.62 4.91 -13.23
CA THR A 46 5.76 6.11 -12.39
C THR A 46 5.79 5.80 -10.89
N PHE A 47 5.62 4.53 -10.51
CA PHE A 47 5.79 4.07 -9.14
C PHE A 47 7.26 3.78 -8.84
N GLU A 48 7.78 4.40 -7.78
CA GLU A 48 9.16 4.20 -7.33
C GLU A 48 9.18 3.63 -5.91
N ALA A 49 9.97 2.57 -5.69
CA ALA A 49 10.23 2.00 -4.37
C ALA A 49 11.72 2.11 -4.05
N VAL A 50 12.06 3.05 -3.17
CA VAL A 50 13.43 3.38 -2.77
C VAL A 50 13.70 2.83 -1.37
N LYS A 51 14.76 2.04 -1.23
CA LYS A 51 15.16 1.47 0.07
C LYS A 51 15.55 2.59 1.07
N PRO A 52 15.35 2.40 2.38
CA PRO A 52 14.82 1.19 3.00
C PRO A 52 13.28 1.09 2.97
N TYR A 53 12.54 2.21 2.95
CA TYR A 53 11.07 2.22 3.10
C TYR A 53 10.41 3.50 2.52
N ASN A 54 10.82 3.96 1.35
CA ASN A 54 10.25 5.13 0.69
C ASN A 54 9.52 4.71 -0.59
N TYR A 55 8.27 5.13 -0.75
CA TYR A 55 7.44 4.76 -1.89
C TYR A 55 6.77 5.98 -2.49
N LYS A 56 7.08 6.28 -3.74
CA LYS A 56 6.56 7.45 -4.44
C LYS A 56 5.60 7.01 -5.53
N GLY A 57 4.45 7.68 -5.60
CA GLY A 57 3.42 7.39 -6.56
C GLY A 57 2.24 8.34 -6.43
N VAL A 58 1.23 8.12 -7.25
CA VAL A 58 -0.10 8.71 -7.13
C VAL A 58 -0.96 7.81 -6.27
N PHE A 59 -1.43 8.32 -5.13
CA PHE A 59 -2.33 7.63 -4.22
C PHE A 59 -3.45 8.58 -3.83
N ASN A 60 -4.71 8.12 -3.93
CA ASN A 60 -5.89 8.94 -3.67
C ASN A 60 -5.89 10.26 -4.48
N GLY A 61 -5.55 10.17 -5.77
CA GLY A 61 -5.45 11.31 -6.69
C GLY A 61 -4.29 12.28 -6.46
N LYS A 62 -3.44 12.08 -5.43
CA LYS A 62 -2.29 12.96 -5.14
C LYS A 62 -0.96 12.26 -5.42
N GLN A 63 -0.05 12.96 -6.10
CA GLN A 63 1.35 12.52 -6.15
C GLN A 63 2.01 12.79 -4.80
N GLN A 64 2.46 11.73 -4.12
CA GLN A 64 3.04 11.81 -2.79
C GLN A 64 4.05 10.68 -2.53
N THR A 65 4.81 10.83 -1.45
CA THR A 65 5.77 9.82 -0.96
C THR A 65 5.30 9.30 0.38
N ILE A 66 5.11 7.99 0.48
CA ILE A 66 4.83 7.29 1.75
C ILE A 66 6.15 6.88 2.39
N LEU A 67 6.42 7.41 3.58
CA LEU A 67 7.59 7.09 4.40
C LEU A 67 7.24 5.98 5.40
N ALA A 68 7.52 4.73 5.04
CA ALA A 68 7.03 3.55 5.77
C ALA A 68 8.00 3.03 6.85
N HIS A 69 8.84 3.90 7.43
CA HIS A 69 9.85 3.51 8.43
C HIS A 69 9.21 2.98 9.73
N ALA A 70 8.03 3.50 10.05
CA ALA A 70 7.23 3.11 11.21
C ALA A 70 5.98 2.32 10.83
N ALA A 71 5.97 1.69 9.64
CA ALA A 71 4.83 0.90 9.20
C ALA A 71 4.65 -0.35 10.08
N PRO A 72 3.41 -0.67 10.52
CA PRO A 72 3.11 -1.96 11.12
C PRO A 72 3.46 -3.11 10.18
N SER A 73 3.59 -4.32 10.72
CA SER A 73 3.78 -5.50 9.89
C SER A 73 2.65 -5.62 8.88
N PHE A 74 2.99 -5.90 7.62
CA PHE A 74 2.00 -6.09 6.56
C PHE A 74 1.00 -7.22 6.91
N LEU A 75 1.44 -8.22 7.67
CA LEU A 75 0.60 -9.36 8.07
C LEU A 75 -0.37 -9.02 9.22
N GLN A 76 -0.18 -7.89 9.90
CA GLN A 76 -1.15 -7.38 10.89
C GLN A 76 -2.23 -6.55 10.18
N LYS A 77 -3.10 -7.21 9.39
CA LYS A 77 -4.12 -6.59 8.50
C LYS A 77 -4.74 -5.31 9.06
N ASN A 78 -5.34 -5.38 10.25
CA ASN A 78 -6.10 -4.26 10.81
C ASN A 78 -5.21 -3.07 11.16
N GLU A 79 -4.05 -3.31 11.78
CA GLU A 79 -3.09 -2.26 12.13
C GLU A 79 -2.50 -1.63 10.87
N PHE A 80 -2.13 -2.46 9.89
CA PHE A 80 -1.58 -2.01 8.61
C PHE A 80 -2.60 -1.18 7.81
N LEU A 81 -3.83 -1.66 7.64
CA LEU A 81 -4.87 -0.94 6.90
C LEU A 81 -5.27 0.36 7.59
N HIS A 82 -5.33 0.38 8.92
CA HIS A 82 -5.57 1.60 9.69
C HIS A 82 -4.43 2.61 9.48
N TRP A 83 -3.19 2.17 9.62
CA TRP A 83 -2.02 3.02 9.36
C TRP A 83 -2.02 3.58 7.94
N MET A 84 -2.34 2.75 6.93
CA MET A 84 -2.39 3.16 5.54
C MET A 84 -3.50 4.17 5.24
N SER A 85 -4.68 3.99 5.81
CA SER A 85 -5.75 4.99 5.74
C SER A 85 -5.25 6.36 6.23
N ASN A 86 -4.51 6.38 7.35
CA ASN A 86 -3.97 7.62 7.92
C ASN A 86 -2.85 8.23 7.06
N GLN A 87 -2.13 7.44 6.24
CA GLN A 87 -1.16 7.98 5.28
C GLN A 87 -1.83 8.68 4.10
N LEU A 88 -2.98 8.17 3.65
CA LEU A 88 -3.70 8.72 2.49
C LEU A 88 -4.54 9.97 2.80
N GLU A 89 -4.82 10.21 4.08
CA GLU A 89 -5.54 11.40 4.55
C GLU A 89 -4.64 12.64 4.73
N GLN A 90 -3.31 12.47 4.64
CA GLN A 90 -2.33 13.57 4.69
C GLN A 90 -2.32 14.39 3.38
#